data_AF-A0A2N3BT89-F1
#
_entry.id   AF-A0A2N3BT89-F1
#
_cell.length_a   1.000
_cell.length_b   1.000
_cell.length_c   1.000
_cell.angle_alpha   90.00
_cell.angle_beta   90.00
_cell.angle_gamma   90.00
#
_symmetry.space_group_name_H-M   'P 1'
#
loop_
_entity.id
_entity.type
_entity.pdbx_description
1 polymer ?
#
loop_
_entity_poly.entity_id
_entity_poly.type
_entity_poly.pdbx_seq_one_letter_code
_entity_poly.pdbx_strand_id
1 'polypeptide(L)'
;VAALIGLGAASRAGLAAALVAMPPARGDGLGHAAATAGGDPVPAGVAALIGVLCLLPLGFATALVTALAIALAVLVTGALAMRQIGGQTGDVLGAMQQAGECAGWVALAALA
;
A
#
# COMPACT_ATOMS: atom_id res chain seq x y z
N VAL A 1 7.38 19.31 -0.21
CA VAL A 1 8.19 18.32 0.54
C VAL A 1 7.32 17.39 1.38
N ALA A 2 6.44 17.92 2.26
CA ALA A 2 5.56 17.08 3.08
C ALA A 2 4.71 16.10 2.27
N ALA A 3 4.13 16.53 1.14
CA ALA A 3 3.36 15.65 0.24
C ALA A 3 4.20 14.49 -0.34
N LEU A 4 5.45 14.75 -0.75
CA LEU A 4 6.36 13.72 -1.28
C LEU A 4 6.65 12.64 -0.21
N ILE A 5 6.97 13.07 1.01
CA ILE A 5 7.27 12.15 2.13
C ILE A 5 6.01 11.40 2.55
N GLY A 6 4.89 12.11 2.70
CA GLY A 6 3.60 11.55 3.10
C GLY A 6 3.10 10.47 2.15
N LEU A 7 3.08 10.78 0.85
CA LEU A 7 2.64 9.84 -0.17
C LEU A 7 3.60 8.65 -0.33
N GLY A 8 4.91 8.89 -0.30
CA GLY A 8 5.91 7.82 -0.36
C GLY A 8 5.81 6.85 0.82
N ALA A 9 5.61 7.36 2.04
CA ALA A 9 5.43 6.52 3.23
C ALA A 9 4.08 5.77 3.19
N ALA A 10 2.98 6.48 2.92
CA ALA A 10 1.64 5.90 2.94
C ALA A 10 1.42 4.84 1.85
N SER A 11 1.92 5.08 0.62
CA SER A 11 1.82 4.11 -0.47
C SER A 11 2.56 2.80 -0.18
N ARG A 12 3.72 2.87 0.50
CA ARG A 12 4.50 1.68 0.91
C ARG A 12 3.84 0.88 2.02
N ALA A 13 3.01 1.51 2.87
CA ALA A 13 2.29 0.79 3.92
C ALA A 13 1.36 -0.30 3.34
N GLY A 14 0.81 -0.07 2.14
CA GLY A 14 0.01 -1.06 1.42
C GLY A 14 0.76 -2.36 1.10
N LEU A 15 2.09 -2.30 0.95
CA LEU A 15 2.92 -3.47 0.66
C LEU A 15 2.99 -4.43 1.86
N ALA A 16 3.19 -3.88 3.05
CA ALA A 16 3.25 -4.69 4.27
C ALA A 16 1.89 -5.35 4.55
N ALA A 17 0.79 -4.63 4.32
CA ALA A 17 -0.55 -5.21 4.41
C ALA A 17 -0.78 -6.32 3.39
N ALA A 18 -0.35 -6.13 2.13
CA ALA A 18 -0.48 -7.13 1.07
C ALA A 18 0.32 -8.41 1.36
N LEU A 19 1.53 -8.27 1.90
CA LEU A 19 2.36 -9.42 2.30
C LEU A 19 1.72 -10.28 3.40
N VAL A 20 0.95 -9.67 4.30
CA VAL A 20 0.22 -10.38 5.36
C VAL A 20 -1.10 -10.96 4.83
N ALA A 21 -1.80 -10.24 3.96
CA ALA A 21 -3.16 -10.57 3.54
C ALA A 21 -3.24 -11.48 2.30
N MET A 22 -2.21 -11.51 1.45
CA MET A 22 -2.24 -12.23 0.17
C MET A 22 -1.25 -13.39 0.15
N PRO A 23 -1.66 -14.59 -0.31
CA PRO A 23 -0.72 -15.68 -0.54
C PRO A 23 0.25 -15.34 -1.68
N PRO A 24 1.45 -15.93 -1.72
CA PRO A 24 2.35 -15.80 -2.86
C PRO A 24 1.76 -16.53 -4.08
N ALA A 25 1.71 -15.87 -5.24
CA ALA A 25 1.17 -16.47 -6.47
C ALA A 25 2.11 -17.50 -7.11
N ARG A 26 3.41 -17.46 -6.78
CA ARG A 26 4.43 -18.39 -7.27
C ARG A 26 5.14 -19.06 -6.09
N GLY A 27 5.55 -20.31 -6.28
CA GLY A 27 6.31 -21.09 -5.30
C GLY A 27 7.77 -20.66 -5.18
N ASP A 28 8.23 -19.77 -6.05
CA ASP A 28 9.55 -19.19 -6.08
C ASP A 28 9.50 -17.66 -6.09
N GLY A 29 10.44 -17.02 -5.40
CA GLY A 29 10.60 -15.56 -5.36
C GLY A 29 10.44 -14.92 -3.99
N LEU A 30 10.75 -13.61 -3.91
CA LEU A 30 10.78 -12.84 -2.65
C LEU A 30 9.42 -12.85 -1.92
N GLY A 31 8.31 -12.89 -2.66
CA GLY A 31 6.97 -13.00 -2.08
C GLY A 31 6.74 -14.33 -1.36
N HIS A 32 7.31 -15.43 -1.86
CA HIS A 32 7.28 -16.73 -1.19
C HIS A 32 8.14 -16.71 0.08
N ALA A 33 9.37 -16.19 -0.01
CA ALA A 33 10.26 -16.07 1.14
C ALA A 33 9.66 -15.23 2.28
N ALA A 34 8.99 -14.12 1.94
CA ALA A 34 8.29 -13.28 2.90
C ALA A 34 7.06 -13.96 3.51
N ALA A 35 6.28 -14.71 2.71
CA ALA A 35 5.11 -15.45 3.21
C ALA A 35 5.51 -16.64 4.11
N THR A 36 6.61 -17.33 3.81
CA THR A 36 7.14 -18.44 4.61
C THR A 36 7.75 -18.01 5.95
N ALA A 37 8.05 -16.72 6.13
CA ALA A 37 8.65 -16.19 7.35
C ALA A 37 7.67 -16.10 8.55
N GLY A 38 6.41 -16.53 8.39
CA GLY A 38 5.37 -16.43 9.40
C GLY A 38 4.88 -14.99 9.49
N GLY A 39 3.85 -14.66 8.69
CA GLY A 39 3.33 -13.30 8.51
C GLY A 39 2.84 -12.64 9.79
N ASP A 40 3.75 -12.09 10.58
CA ASP A 40 3.44 -11.25 11.72
C ASP A 40 2.71 -9.99 11.22
N PRO A 41 1.47 -9.71 11.69
CA PRO A 41 0.75 -8.51 11.31
C PRO A 41 1.31 -7.24 11.96
N VAL A 42 2.15 -7.33 13.00
CA VAL A 42 2.66 -6.17 13.73
C VAL A 42 3.43 -5.19 12.83
N PRO A 43 4.40 -5.63 11.99
CA PRO A 43 5.07 -4.74 11.04
C PRO A 43 4.10 -4.03 10.08
N ALA A 44 3.03 -4.69 9.64
CA ALA A 44 2.02 -4.08 8.77
C ALA A 44 1.24 -2.97 9.50
N GLY A 45 0.87 -3.21 10.75
CA GLY A 45 0.24 -2.20 11.61
C GLY A 45 1.14 -0.98 11.85
N VAL A 46 2.43 -1.21 12.12
CA VAL A 46 3.42 -0.13 12.29
C VAL A 46 3.60 0.67 11.01
N ALA A 47 3.72 0.00 9.86
CA ALA A 47 3.83 0.67 8.57
C ALA A 47 2.59 1.53 8.24
N ALA A 48 1.39 1.03 8.53
CA ALA A 48 0.14 1.77 8.37
C ALA A 48 0.10 3.02 9.27
N LEU A 49 0.49 2.88 10.55
CA LEU A 49 0.56 4.00 11.49
C LEU A 49 1.54 5.08 10.99
N ILE A 50 2.75 4.69 10.58
CA ILE A 50 3.75 5.63 10.05
C ILE A 50 3.19 6.34 8.80
N GLY A 51 2.58 5.60 7.87
CA GLY A 51 1.98 6.15 6.67
C GLY A 51 0.93 7.23 6.97
N VAL A 52 0.01 6.96 7.91
CA VAL A 52 -1.01 7.93 8.34
C VAL A 52 -0.38 9.14 9.00
N LEU A 53 0.58 8.95 9.92
CA LEU A 53 1.27 10.04 10.60
C LEU A 53 2.00 10.97 9.62
N CYS A 54 2.60 10.42 8.57
CA CYS A 54 3.27 11.21 7.54
C CYS A 54 2.32 12.01 6.65
N LEU A 55 1.02 11.67 6.59
CA LEU A 55 0.01 12.44 5.87
C LEU A 55 -0.60 13.59 6.68
N LEU A 56 -0.59 13.51 8.02
CA LEU A 56 -1.18 14.53 8.91
C LEU A 56 -0.72 15.98 8.65
N PRO A 57 0.55 16.26 8.27
CA PRO A 57 0.98 17.63 7.94
C PRO A 57 0.24 18.27 6.75
N LEU A 58 -0.50 17.50 5.96
CA LEU A 58 -1.33 17.99 4.86
C LEU A 58 -2.69 18.54 5.33
N GLY A 59 -2.99 18.43 6.64
CA GLY A 59 -4.28 18.77 7.23
C GLY A 59 -5.19 17.54 7.36
N PHE A 60 -5.99 17.48 8.43
CA PHE A 60 -6.75 16.26 8.79
C PHE A 60 -7.70 15.77 7.68
N ALA A 61 -8.51 16.68 7.11
CA ALA A 61 -9.45 16.32 6.05
C ALA A 61 -8.71 15.83 4.78
N THR A 62 -7.68 16.56 4.36
CA THR A 62 -6.84 16.21 3.21
C THR A 62 -6.13 14.88 3.41
N ALA A 63 -5.55 14.66 4.59
CA ALA A 63 -4.88 13.42 4.96
C ALA A 63 -5.85 12.23 4.92
N LEU A 64 -7.07 12.39 5.45
CA LEU A 64 -8.09 11.34 5.46
C LEU A 64 -8.51 10.95 4.05
N VAL A 65 -8.87 11.93 3.21
CA VAL A 65 -9.29 11.66 1.82
C VAL A 65 -8.17 11.02 1.02
N THR A 66 -6.94 11.52 1.19
CA THR A 66 -5.75 10.97 0.51
C THR A 66 -5.46 9.53 0.95
N ALA A 67 -5.53 9.24 2.25
CA ALA A 67 -5.35 7.89 2.78
C ALA A 67 -6.41 6.91 2.25
N LEU A 68 -7.68 7.35 2.16
CA LEU A 68 -8.76 6.53 1.60
C LEU A 68 -8.54 6.26 0.11
N ALA A 69 -8.10 7.26 -0.66
CA ALA A 69 -7.81 7.09 -2.09
C ALA A 69 -6.66 6.09 -2.32
N ILE A 70 -5.57 6.20 -1.55
CA ILE A 70 -4.44 5.26 -1.58
C ILE A 70 -4.93 3.85 -1.23
N ALA A 71 -5.65 3.70 -0.12
CA ALA A 71 -6.15 2.41 0.35
C ALA A 71 -7.05 1.75 -0.70
N LEU A 72 -7.95 2.50 -1.32
CA LEU A 72 -8.83 2.00 -2.37
C LEU A 72 -8.02 1.50 -3.58
N ALA A 73 -7.04 2.27 -4.06
CA ALA A 73 -6.22 1.88 -5.20
C ALA A 73 -5.38 0.62 -4.91
N VAL A 74 -4.82 0.52 -3.72
CA VAL A 74 -4.09 -0.66 -3.25
C VAL A 74 -5.01 -1.88 -3.19
N LEU A 75 -6.20 -1.75 -2.58
CA LEU A 75 -7.17 -2.84 -2.45
C LEU A 75 -7.69 -3.32 -3.81
N VAL A 76 -8.01 -2.40 -4.73
CA VAL A 76 -8.47 -2.74 -6.08
C VAL A 76 -7.38 -3.49 -6.85
N THR A 77 -6.14 -3.03 -6.76
CA THR A 77 -4.99 -3.67 -7.43
C THR A 77 -4.71 -5.05 -6.83
N GLY A 78 -4.76 -5.18 -5.50
CA GLY A 78 -4.61 -6.47 -4.82
C GLY A 78 -5.73 -7.45 -5.16
N ALA A 79 -6.99 -6.98 -5.17
CA ALA A 79 -8.13 -7.81 -5.57
C ALA A 79 -8.02 -8.26 -7.03
N LEU A 80 -7.51 -7.41 -7.92
CA LEU A 80 -7.24 -7.78 -9.31
C LEU A 80 -6.19 -8.89 -9.40
N ALA A 81 -5.10 -8.77 -8.66
CA ALA A 81 -4.05 -9.79 -8.62
C ALA A 81 -4.55 -11.13 -8.06
N MET A 82 -5.34 -11.10 -6.99
CA MET A 82 -6.00 -12.30 -6.46
C MET A 82 -6.89 -12.98 -7.51
N ARG A 83 -7.64 -12.20 -8.30
CA ARG A 83 -8.54 -12.74 -9.33
C ARG A 83 -7.81 -13.27 -10.56
N GLN A 84 -6.70 -12.66 -10.94
CA GLN A 84 -5.99 -13.00 -12.18
C GLN A 84 -4.95 -14.10 -11.99
N ILE A 85 -4.18 -14.05 -10.91
CA ILE A 85 -3.05 -14.94 -10.68
C ILE A 85 -3.04 -15.60 -9.30
N GLY A 86 -4.06 -15.37 -8.47
CA GLY A 86 -4.26 -16.09 -7.21
C GLY A 86 -3.43 -15.61 -6.03
N GLY A 87 -2.71 -14.48 -6.13
CA GLY A 87 -1.83 -14.03 -5.07
C GLY A 87 -0.98 -12.81 -5.42
N GLN A 88 0.04 -12.55 -4.62
CA GLN A 88 1.04 -11.49 -4.84
C GLN A 88 2.37 -12.03 -5.38
N THR A 89 3.04 -11.19 -6.16
CA THR A 89 4.44 -11.28 -6.57
C THR A 89 5.13 -9.95 -6.28
N GLY A 90 6.45 -9.86 -6.45
CA GLY A 90 7.17 -8.57 -6.34
C GLY A 90 6.63 -7.50 -7.29
N ASP A 91 6.26 -7.88 -8.52
CA ASP A 91 5.67 -6.97 -9.51
C ASP A 91 4.28 -6.47 -9.09
N VAL A 92 3.45 -7.35 -8.52
CA VAL A 92 2.13 -6.99 -7.98
C VAL A 92 2.28 -5.97 -6.86
N LEU A 93 3.19 -6.23 -5.92
CA LEU A 93 3.48 -5.31 -4.83
C LEU A 93 3.92 -3.94 -5.39
N GLY A 94 4.89 -3.92 -6.31
CA GLY A 94 5.32 -2.70 -6.99
C GLY A 94 4.17 -1.94 -7.66
N ALA A 95 3.29 -2.66 -8.37
CA ALA A 95 2.11 -2.07 -9.00
C ALA A 95 1.10 -1.51 -7.98
N MET A 96 0.87 -2.22 -6.87
CA MET A 96 0.01 -1.73 -5.78
C MET A 96 0.54 -0.44 -5.17
N GLN A 97 1.85 -0.35 -4.93
CA GLN A 97 2.48 0.87 -4.39
C GLN A 97 2.33 2.04 -5.37
N GLN A 98 2.60 1.82 -6.65
CA GLN A 98 2.49 2.90 -7.64
C GLN A 98 1.04 3.33 -7.89
N ALA A 99 0.09 2.39 -7.94
CA ALA A 99 -1.33 2.72 -8.02
C ALA A 99 -1.77 3.55 -6.81
N GLY A 100 -1.34 3.17 -5.60
CA GLY A 100 -1.57 3.93 -4.38
C GLY A 100 -0.99 5.34 -4.45
N GLU A 101 0.28 5.47 -4.83
CA GLU A 101 0.95 6.78 -4.92
C GLU A 101 0.30 7.69 -5.97
N CYS A 102 -0.04 7.18 -7.15
CA CYS A 102 -0.78 7.93 -8.17
C CYS A 102 -2.15 8.40 -7.67
N ALA A 103 -2.91 7.53 -7.00
CA ALA A 103 -4.21 7.90 -6.43
C ALA A 103 -4.07 8.98 -5.35
N GLY A 104 -3.02 8.92 -4.54
CA GLY A 104 -2.70 9.95 -3.56
C GLY A 104 -2.37 11.30 -4.20
N TRP A 105 -1.56 11.33 -5.26
CA TRP A 105 -1.29 12.56 -6.01
C TRP A 105 -2.54 13.15 -6.65
N VAL A 106 -3.40 12.32 -7.24
CA VAL A 106 -4.69 12.76 -7.82
C VAL A 106 -5.59 13.36 -6.74
N ALA A 107 -5.69 12.71 -5.57
CA ALA A 107 -6.47 13.22 -4.45
C ALA A 107 -5.95 14.58 -3.96
N LEU A 108 -4.64 14.74 -3.80
CA LEU A 108 -4.06 16.03 -3.42
C LEU A 108 -4.30 17.12 -4.47
N ALA A 109 -4.15 16.78 -5.76
CA ALA A 109 -4.40 17.74 -6.83
C ALA A 109 -5.87 18.19 -6.90
N ALA A 110 -6.83 17.32 -6.54
CA ALA A 110 -8.25 17.63 -6.51
C ALA A 110 -8.69 18.44 -5.27
N LEU A 111 -7.89 18.43 -4.21
CA LEU A 111 -8.16 19.12 -2.93
C LEU A 111 -7.41 20.45 -2.78
N ALA A 112 -6.50 20.76 -3.72
CA ALA A 112 -5.68 21.96 -3.74
C ALA A 112 -6.43 23.19 -4.28
#